data_AF-A0A2G9ZYB1-F1
#
_entry.id   AF-A0A2G9ZYB1-F1
#
_cell.length_a   1.000
_cell.length_b   1.000
_cell.length_c   1.000
_cell.angle_alpha   90.00
_cell.angle_beta   90.00
_cell.angle_gamma   90.00
#
_symmetry.space_group_name_H-M   'P 1'
#
loop_
_entity.id
_entity.type
_entity.pdbx_description
1 polymer ?
#
loop_
_entity_poly.entity_id
_entity_poly.type
_entity_poly.pdbx_seq_one_letter_code
_entity_poly.pdbx_strand_id
1 'polypeptide(L)'
;MIHAMDIFKKEGIEQIHLGLSAFAVNDTNSYFEADIPKKIVRFLYEHGNRIYSFKGIHFTKSRFRGTEYRTFCSHKGKLPFREIITLFKLSNFF
;
A
#
# COMPACT_ATOMS: atom_id res chain seq x y z
N MET A 1 5.96 -11.41 -13.88
CA MET A 1 6.84 -10.92 -12.79
C MET A 1 8.05 -11.80 -12.56
N ILE A 2 7.90 -13.11 -12.28
CA ILE A 2 9.04 -14.02 -12.00
C ILE A 2 10.11 -13.93 -13.10
N HIS A 3 9.70 -14.03 -14.36
CA HIS A 3 10.62 -13.90 -15.50
C HIS A 3 11.37 -12.55 -15.54
N ALA A 4 10.71 -11.45 -15.16
CA ALA A 4 11.36 -10.14 -15.09
C ALA A 4 12.39 -10.09 -13.94
N MET A 5 12.09 -10.71 -12.80
CA MET A 5 13.06 -10.83 -11.69
C MET A 5 14.29 -11.64 -12.11
N ASP A 6 14.12 -12.70 -12.90
CA ASP A 6 15.24 -13.50 -13.42
C ASP A 6 16.15 -12.66 -14.33
N ILE A 7 15.56 -11.78 -15.16
CA ILE A 7 16.32 -10.85 -16.00
C ILE A 7 17.05 -9.83 -15.12
N PHE A 8 16.36 -9.15 -14.21
CA PHE A 8 16.98 -8.16 -13.32
C PHE A 8 18.11 -8.76 -12.47
N LYS A 9 17.96 -10.02 -12.03
CA LYS A 9 19.01 -10.73 -11.31
C LYS A 9 20.24 -10.98 -12.19
N LYS A 10 20.05 -11.32 -13.48
CA LYS A 10 21.15 -11.46 -14.45
C LYS A 10 21.86 -10.13 -14.73
N GLU A 11 21.12 -9.03 -14.65
CA GLU A 11 21.65 -7.67 -14.78
C GLU A 11 22.38 -7.17 -13.51
N GLY A 12 22.37 -7.96 -12.43
CA GLY A 12 23.05 -7.62 -11.18
C GLY A 12 22.23 -6.74 -10.23
N ILE A 13 20.90 -6.63 -10.43
CA ILE A 13 20.03 -5.86 -9.53
C ILE A 13 19.80 -6.64 -8.23
N GLU A 14 20.20 -6.06 -7.10
CA GLU A 14 20.10 -6.70 -5.79
C GLU A 14 18.69 -6.65 -5.19
N GLN A 15 17.94 -5.57 -5.45
CA GLN A 15 16.64 -5.32 -4.83
C GLN A 15 15.63 -4.76 -5.85
N ILE A 16 14.38 -5.23 -5.75
CA ILE A 16 13.29 -4.80 -6.62
C ILE A 16 12.14 -4.31 -5.73
N HIS A 17 11.70 -3.08 -5.95
CA HIS A 17 10.50 -2.56 -5.30
C HIS A 17 9.25 -3.04 -6.04
N LEU A 18 8.41 -3.84 -5.38
CA LEU A 18 7.15 -4.34 -5.93
C LEU A 18 6.02 -3.29 -5.92
N GLY A 19 6.34 -2.04 -5.55
CA GLY A 19 5.41 -0.93 -5.42
C GLY A 19 4.51 -1.02 -4.18
N LEU A 20 3.66 0.00 -4.02
CA LEU A 20 2.82 0.18 -2.82
C LEU A 20 1.67 -0.85 -2.73
N SER A 21 1.47 -1.44 -1.56
CA SER A 21 0.24 -2.17 -1.23
C SER A 21 -0.74 -1.19 -0.60
N ALA A 22 -1.57 -0.58 -1.44
CA ALA A 22 -2.46 0.49 -1.02
C ALA A 22 -3.42 0.04 0.09
N PHE A 23 -3.57 0.88 1.11
CA PHE A 23 -4.47 0.72 2.25
C PHE A 23 -4.28 -0.54 3.12
N ALA A 24 -3.32 -1.40 2.80
CA ALA A 24 -2.88 -2.49 3.66
C ALA A 24 -2.10 -1.91 4.85
N VAL A 25 -2.78 -1.74 5.98
CA VAL A 25 -2.22 -1.16 7.21
C VAL A 25 -2.44 -2.12 8.38
N ASN A 26 -1.59 -2.02 9.40
CA ASN A 26 -1.74 -2.80 10.63
C ASN A 26 -3.09 -2.57 11.32
N ASP A 27 -3.55 -3.57 12.07
CA ASP A 27 -4.78 -3.53 12.87
C ASP A 27 -4.70 -2.60 14.09
N THR A 28 -3.49 -2.35 14.59
CA THR A 28 -3.24 -1.46 15.72
C THR A 28 -2.71 -0.10 15.28
N ASN A 29 -2.96 0.92 16.10
CA ASN A 29 -2.44 2.28 15.90
C ASN A 29 -1.17 2.46 16.74
N SER A 30 -0.16 3.06 16.15
CA SER A 30 1.03 3.54 16.86
C SER A 30 0.72 4.88 17.53
N TYR A 31 1.48 5.26 18.57
CA TYR A 31 1.18 6.48 19.36
C TYR A 31 1.17 7.77 18.52
N PHE A 32 1.90 7.78 17.40
CA PHE A 32 2.06 8.92 16.51
C PHE A 32 1.07 8.91 15.32
N GLU A 33 0.16 7.93 15.24
CA GLU A 33 -0.78 7.81 14.13
C GLU A 33 -2.15 8.38 14.49
N ALA A 34 -2.76 9.08 13.54
CA ALA A 34 -4.11 9.61 13.70
C ALA A 34 -5.18 8.51 13.50
N ASP A 35 -6.15 8.50 14.40
CA ASP A 35 -7.21 7.50 14.47
C ASP A 35 -8.17 7.52 13.27
N ILE A 36 -8.67 8.71 12.93
CA ILE A 36 -9.72 8.90 11.90
C ILE A 36 -9.22 8.50 10.50
N PRO A 37 -8.07 9.02 10.00
CA PRO A 37 -7.52 8.61 8.71
C PRO A 37 -7.34 7.10 8.60
N LYS A 38 -6.81 6.47 9.65
CA LYS A 38 -6.51 5.05 9.65
C LYS A 38 -7.78 4.20 9.65
N LYS A 39 -8.84 4.62 10.34
CA LYS A 39 -10.17 3.99 10.28
C LYS A 39 -10.75 4.05 8.86
N ILE A 40 -10.66 5.20 8.18
CA ILE A 40 -11.14 5.33 6.80
C ILE A 40 -10.36 4.42 5.86
N VAL A 41 -9.02 4.40 5.98
CA VAL A 41 -8.15 3.53 5.17
C VAL A 41 -8.50 2.05 5.38
N ARG A 42 -8.67 1.60 6.62
CA ARG A 42 -9.10 0.22 6.91
C ARG A 42 -10.48 -0.10 6.33
N PHE A 43 -11.43 0.83 6.47
CA PHE A 43 -12.76 0.66 5.91
C PHE A 43 -12.72 0.46 4.39
N LEU A 44 -11.91 1.27 3.68
CA LEU A 44 -11.70 1.15 2.24
C LEU A 44 -10.96 -0.15 1.87
N TYR A 45 -9.97 -0.58 2.67
CA TYR A 45 -9.29 -1.85 2.45
C TYR A 45 -10.24 -3.05 2.60
N GLU A 46 -11.19 -2.99 3.54
CA GLU A 46 -12.16 -4.06 3.76
C GLU A 46 -13.25 -4.10 2.68
N HIS A 47 -13.86 -2.95 2.36
CA HIS A 47 -15.07 -2.87 1.54
C HIS A 47 -14.83 -2.38 0.11
N GLY A 48 -13.68 -1.76 -0.18
CA GLY A 48 -13.35 -1.14 -1.47
C GLY A 48 -12.87 -2.12 -2.54
N ASN A 49 -12.75 -3.41 -2.24
CA ASN A 49 -12.18 -4.41 -3.15
C ASN A 49 -12.98 -4.61 -4.46
N ARG A 50 -14.26 -4.21 -4.47
CA ARG A 50 -15.09 -4.24 -5.69
C ARG A 50 -14.66 -3.20 -6.72
N ILE A 51 -14.04 -2.10 -6.28
CA ILE A 51 -13.61 -1.01 -7.16
C ILE A 51 -12.11 -1.14 -7.50
N TYR A 52 -11.30 -1.60 -6.56
CA TYR A 52 -9.88 -1.90 -6.79
C TYR A 52 -9.41 -3.04 -5.90
N SER A 53 -8.63 -3.97 -6.45
CA SER A 53 -8.24 -5.22 -5.77
C SER A 53 -7.13 -5.01 -4.73
N PHE A 54 -7.42 -4.24 -3.67
CA PHE A 54 -6.45 -3.96 -2.59
C PHE A 54 -5.91 -5.26 -1.97
N LYS A 55 -6.81 -6.15 -1.55
CA LYS A 55 -6.47 -7.44 -0.93
C LYS A 55 -5.76 -8.37 -1.92
N GLY A 56 -6.19 -8.40 -3.19
CA GLY A 56 -5.59 -9.26 -4.21
C GLY A 56 -4.17 -8.84 -4.59
N ILE A 57 -3.93 -7.55 -4.76
CA ILE A 57 -2.60 -7.00 -5.04
C ILE A 57 -1.68 -7.23 -3.84
N HIS A 58 -2.15 -6.93 -2.62
CA HIS A 58 -1.38 -7.18 -1.40
C HIS A 58 -1.01 -8.67 -1.27
N PHE A 59 -1.96 -9.57 -1.46
CA PHE A 59 -1.71 -11.02 -1.44
C PHE A 59 -0.74 -11.49 -2.53
N THR A 60 -0.81 -10.93 -3.73
CA THR A 60 0.11 -11.29 -4.82
C THR A 60 1.55 -10.88 -4.48
N LYS A 61 1.73 -9.73 -3.83
CA LYS A 61 3.05 -9.24 -3.40
C LYS A 61 3.65 -10.07 -2.27
N SER A 62 2.83 -10.51 -1.30
CA SER A 62 3.33 -11.34 -0.20
C SER A 62 3.88 -12.69 -0.65
N ARG A 63 3.46 -13.21 -1.82
CA ARG A 63 4.02 -14.43 -2.42
C ARG A 63 5.51 -14.34 -2.75
N PHE A 64 6.04 -13.14 -2.98
CA PHE A 64 7.46 -12.95 -3.31
C PHE A 64 8.37 -12.96 -2.07
N ARG A 65 7.80 -13.05 -0.85
CA ARG A 65 8.53 -13.13 0.42
C ARG A 65 9.58 -12.03 0.60
N GLY A 66 9.32 -10.84 0.04
CA GLY A 66 10.17 -9.67 0.19
C GLY A 66 10.01 -9.01 1.57
N THR A 67 10.84 -8.01 1.84
CA THR A 67 10.72 -7.17 3.04
C THR A 67 9.64 -6.11 2.85
N GLU A 68 8.73 -6.00 3.82
CA GLU A 68 7.70 -4.96 3.82
C GLU A 68 8.19 -3.70 4.55
N TYR A 69 7.97 -2.54 3.93
CA TYR A 69 8.31 -1.24 4.50
C TYR A 69 7.04 -0.41 4.72
N ARG A 70 6.84 0.00 5.98
CA ARG A 70 5.70 0.86 6.34
C ARG A 70 5.89 2.24 5.75
N THR A 71 4.90 2.70 4.98
CA THR A 71 4.89 4.03 4.38
C THR A 71 3.83 4.89 5.08
N PHE A 72 4.21 6.11 5.46
CA PHE A 72 3.35 7.02 6.20
C PHE A 72 2.92 8.19 5.32
N CYS A 73 1.69 8.67 5.53
CA CYS A 73 1.16 9.87 4.90
C CYS A 73 1.00 10.96 5.96
N SER A 74 1.64 12.11 5.76
CA SER A 74 1.49 13.27 6.64
C SER A 74 0.29 14.11 6.19
N HIS A 75 -0.52 14.55 7.14
CA HIS A 75 -1.71 15.37 6.90
C HIS A 75 -1.76 16.51 7.95
N LYS A 76 -2.25 17.68 7.55
CA LYS A 76 -2.33 18.86 8.44
C LYS A 76 -3.65 18.95 9.23
N GLY A 77 -4.73 18.39 8.69
CA GLY A 77 -6.08 18.50 9.27
C GLY A 77 -6.60 17.19 9.86
N LYS A 78 -7.68 17.25 10.66
CA LYS A 78 -8.34 16.06 11.22
C LYS A 78 -9.04 15.20 10.16
N LEU A 79 -9.49 15.82 9.06
CA LEU A 79 -10.16 15.16 7.93
C LEU A 79 -9.23 15.15 6.70
N PRO A 80 -8.64 13.99 6.35
CA PRO A 80 -7.57 13.89 5.36
C PRO A 80 -8.10 13.66 3.93
N PHE A 81 -9.09 14.44 3.47
CA PHE A 81 -9.72 14.18 2.16
C PHE A 81 -8.73 14.26 1.00
N ARG A 82 -7.84 15.28 1.00
CA ARG A 82 -6.85 15.47 -0.07
C ARG A 82 -5.82 14.35 -0.06
N GLU A 83 -5.42 13.93 1.12
CA GLU A 83 -4.44 12.88 1.34
C GLU A 83 -5.01 11.52 0.93
N ILE A 84 -6.27 11.22 1.25
CA ILE A 84 -6.95 10.02 0.75
C ILE A 84 -7.02 10.02 -0.78
N ILE A 85 -7.41 11.13 -1.42
CA ILE A 85 -7.40 11.24 -2.88
C ILE A 85 -5.99 11.02 -3.45
N THR A 86 -4.97 11.54 -2.77
CA THR A 86 -3.57 11.34 -3.16
C THR A 86 -3.18 9.87 -3.05
N LEU A 87 -3.61 9.16 -2.01
CA LEU A 87 -3.39 7.72 -1.87
C LEU A 87 -4.05 6.93 -3.00
N PHE A 88 -5.27 7.30 -3.42
CA PHE A 88 -5.90 6.70 -4.60
C PHE A 88 -5.10 6.95 -5.89
N LYS A 89 -4.61 8.17 -6.11
CA LYS A 89 -3.74 8.49 -7.26
C LYS A 89 -2.44 7.69 -7.24
N LEU A 90 -1.78 7.57 -6.08
CA LEU A 90 -0.57 6.75 -5.91
C LEU A 90 -0.83 5.26 -6.15
N SER A 91 -2.06 4.80 -5.91
CA SER A 91 -2.49 3.43 -6.19
C SER A 91 -2.82 3.21 -7.68
N ASN A 92 -2.66 4.25 -8.51
CA ASN A 92 -3.02 4.27 -9.92
C ASN A 92 -4.49 3.92 -10.17
N PHE A 93 -5.37 4.41 -9.29
CA PHE A 93 -6.81 4.17 -9.35
C PHE A 93 -7.52 5.13 -10.32
N PHE A 94 -7.01 6.36 -10.48
CA PHE A 94 -7.53 7.42 -11.34
C PHE A 94 -6.53 7.80 -12.41
#